data_AF-A0A7J5U385-F1
#
_entry.id   AF-A0A7J5U385-F1
#
_cell.length_a   1.000
_cell.length_b   1.000
_cell.length_c   1.000
_cell.angle_alpha   90.00
_cell.angle_beta   90.00
_cell.angle_gamma   90.00
#
_symmetry.space_group_name_H-M   'P 1'
#
loop_
_entity.id
_entity.type
_entity.pdbx_description
1 polymer ?
#
loop_
_entity_poly.entity_id
_entity_poly.type
_entity_poly.pdbx_seq_one_letter_code
_entity_poly.pdbx_strand_id
1 'polypeptide(L)'
;MNLQNLFNALENVDPEIYDRVKHVSRRQLFSFGKKAALVAAPLAVASSINKAYGQSMPDRTVEVLKFALVLEYLEDEFYRLGLNTPGLIPAQDRPIFAQISKHEASHVALLRTALGAAADPKPNFDFTAKGAFPTVFSNYQTFTALAQAFEDTGVRAYKGQVANIGQDPVLETALRIHSVEARHAARVRVLRGMKGWISGMEGFPGAVYAGEQATREREVDVPGISGVSAMGVTEAFDEPLTKDQVLAIALQFVR
;
A
#
# COMPACT_ATOMS: atom_id res chain seq x y z
N MET A 1 -28.44 3.28 -5.42
CA MET A 1 -27.85 4.13 -4.36
C MET A 1 -28.38 5.53 -4.57
N ASN A 2 -29.01 6.14 -3.57
CA ASN A 2 -29.79 7.37 -3.75
C ASN A 2 -28.86 8.60 -3.67
N LEU A 3 -28.46 9.15 -4.83
CA LEU A 3 -27.50 10.26 -4.94
C LEU A 3 -27.97 11.51 -4.20
N GLN A 4 -29.29 11.73 -4.08
CA GLN A 4 -29.86 12.82 -3.29
C GLN A 4 -29.49 12.76 -1.80
N ASN A 5 -29.32 11.57 -1.22
CA ASN A 5 -28.92 11.44 0.18
C ASN A 5 -27.44 11.79 0.39
N LEU A 6 -26.61 11.63 -0.63
CA LEU A 6 -25.19 12.02 -0.61
C LEU A 6 -25.03 13.54 -0.76
N PHE A 7 -25.82 14.18 -1.63
CA PHE A 7 -25.85 15.63 -1.75
C PHE A 7 -26.39 16.30 -0.48
N ASN A 8 -27.46 15.76 0.12
CA ASN A 8 -27.96 16.24 1.40
C ASN A 8 -26.96 16.04 2.55
N ALA A 9 -26.14 14.98 2.53
CA ALA A 9 -25.09 14.76 3.53
C ALA A 9 -23.90 15.73 3.37
N LEU A 10 -23.63 16.20 2.15
CA LEU A 10 -22.61 17.21 1.86
C LEU A 10 -23.10 18.64 2.10
N GLU A 11 -24.40 18.89 1.90
CA GLU A 11 -25.03 20.19 2.11
C GLU A 11 -25.32 20.48 3.60
N ASN A 12 -25.49 19.43 4.42
CA ASN A 12 -25.61 19.54 5.88
C ASN A 12 -24.26 19.52 6.62
N VAL A 13 -23.14 19.76 5.92
CA VAL A 13 -21.86 20.01 6.58
C VAL A 13 -21.92 21.39 7.22
N ASP A 14 -21.98 21.39 8.55
CA ASP A 14 -22.11 22.55 9.42
C ASP A 14 -21.17 23.71 8.98
N PRO A 15 -21.70 24.92 8.67
CA PRO A 15 -20.88 26.06 8.29
C PRO A 15 -19.84 26.45 9.35
N GLU A 16 -20.00 26.01 10.61
CA GLU A 16 -18.98 26.18 11.64
C GLU A 16 -17.68 25.39 11.39
N ILE A 17 -17.67 24.34 10.57
CA ILE A 17 -16.43 23.65 10.18
C ILE A 17 -15.55 24.58 9.36
N TYR A 18 -16.15 25.40 8.49
CA TYR A 18 -15.40 26.36 7.67
C TYR A 18 -14.77 27.47 8.51
N ASP A 19 -15.43 27.89 9.60
CA ASP A 19 -14.92 28.92 10.50
C ASP A 19 -13.95 28.36 11.57
N ARG A 20 -14.08 27.09 11.97
CA ARG A 20 -13.08 26.38 12.82
C ARG A 20 -11.76 26.15 12.10
N VAL A 21 -11.77 26.00 10.76
CA VAL A 21 -10.56 25.79 9.95
C VAL A 21 -9.87 27.12 9.61
N LYS A 22 -10.60 28.25 9.51
CA LYS A 22 -10.00 29.58 9.26
C LYS A 22 -9.12 30.11 10.39
N HIS A 23 -9.40 29.75 11.64
CA HIS A 23 -8.63 30.22 12.80
C HIS A 23 -7.37 29.41 13.07
N VAL A 24 -7.18 28.26 12.42
CA VAL A 24 -5.89 27.58 12.39
C VAL A 24 -5.03 28.27 11.34
N SER A 25 -4.46 29.42 11.69
CA SER A 25 -3.54 30.10 10.80
C SER A 25 -2.40 29.14 10.47
N ARG A 26 -2.06 28.98 9.19
CA ARG A 26 -0.87 28.21 8.74
C ARG A 26 0.38 28.61 9.52
N ARG A 27 0.42 29.84 10.05
CA ARG A 27 1.49 30.40 10.87
C ARG A 27 1.57 29.82 12.30
N GLN A 28 0.47 29.37 12.90
CA GLN A 28 0.47 28.67 14.21
C GLN A 28 0.94 27.21 14.12
N LEU A 29 0.71 26.54 12.98
CA LEU A 29 1.28 25.21 12.70
C LEU A 29 2.81 25.25 12.54
N PHE A 30 3.37 26.38 12.10
CA PHE A 30 4.82 26.57 11.95
C PHE A 30 5.50 27.31 13.13
N SER A 31 4.75 27.86 14.09
CA SER A 31 5.34 28.50 15.29
C SER A 31 5.44 27.56 16.49
N PHE A 32 4.87 26.35 16.41
CA PHE A 32 5.10 25.30 17.41
C PHE A 32 6.47 24.64 17.18
N GLY A 33 7.52 25.29 17.71
CA GLY A 33 8.73 24.64 18.19
C GLY A 33 9.58 23.89 17.15
N LYS A 34 10.66 24.55 16.70
CA LYS A 34 11.80 24.01 15.93
C LYS A 34 12.54 22.79 16.54
N LYS A 35 11.97 22.02 17.49
CA LYS A 35 12.64 20.86 18.14
C LYS A 35 11.76 19.66 18.52
N ALA A 36 10.49 19.55 18.09
CA ALA A 36 9.72 18.31 18.34
C ALA A 36 8.65 18.05 17.27
N ALA A 37 9.05 17.83 16.02
CA ALA A 37 8.17 17.23 15.02
C ALA A 37 8.17 15.70 15.23
N LEU A 38 7.00 15.17 15.55
CA LEU A 38 6.71 13.81 15.97
C LEU A 38 7.31 12.74 15.05
N VAL A 39 8.30 12.00 15.55
CA VAL A 39 8.65 10.65 15.04
C VAL A 39 7.71 9.58 15.64
N ALA A 40 6.66 10.00 16.36
CA ALA A 40 5.74 9.10 17.07
C ALA A 40 4.50 8.64 16.26
N ALA A 41 4.41 8.93 14.96
CA ALA A 41 3.19 8.67 14.19
C ALA A 41 2.77 7.17 14.17
N PRO A 42 3.67 6.19 13.92
CA PRO A 42 3.28 4.77 13.94
C PRO A 42 2.78 4.31 15.31
N LEU A 43 3.46 4.69 16.39
CA LEU A 43 3.07 4.33 17.76
C LEU A 43 1.75 4.98 18.17
N ALA A 44 1.54 6.26 17.82
CA ALA A 44 0.30 6.97 18.10
C ALA A 44 -0.89 6.32 17.38
N VAL A 45 -0.74 6.00 16.09
CA VAL A 45 -1.78 5.30 15.32
C VAL A 45 -2.03 3.90 15.88
N ALA A 46 -0.99 3.11 16.14
CA ALA A 46 -1.14 1.79 16.76
C ALA A 46 -1.85 1.86 18.12
N SER A 47 -1.53 2.84 18.95
CA SER A 47 -2.19 3.04 20.25
C SER A 47 -3.67 3.40 20.11
N SER A 48 -4.05 4.16 19.07
CA SER A 48 -5.45 4.47 18.78
C SER A 48 -6.23 3.24 18.31
N ILE A 49 -5.61 2.35 17.52
CA ILE A 49 -6.19 1.05 17.16
C ILE A 49 -6.44 0.23 18.41
N ASN A 50 -5.41 0.03 19.26
CA ASN A 50 -5.55 -0.74 20.49
C ASN A 50 -6.61 -0.14 21.43
N LYS A 51 -6.69 1.20 21.52
CA LYS A 51 -7.71 1.90 22.30
C LYS A 51 -9.12 1.69 21.74
N ALA A 52 -9.29 1.64 20.41
CA ALA A 52 -10.60 1.45 19.77
C ALA A 52 -11.23 0.10 20.12
N TYR A 53 -10.42 -0.94 20.37
CA TYR A 53 -10.93 -2.28 20.71
C TYR A 53 -11.16 -2.51 22.20
N GLY A 54 -10.44 -1.82 23.08
CA GLY A 54 -10.60 -1.91 24.55
C GLY A 54 -10.22 -3.25 25.20
N GLN A 55 -10.42 -4.39 24.53
CA GLN A 55 -10.06 -5.74 24.95
C GLN A 55 -9.19 -6.45 23.90
N SER A 56 -9.82 -7.03 22.88
CA SER A 56 -9.17 -7.79 21.82
C SER A 56 -9.77 -7.47 20.45
N MET A 57 -8.91 -7.44 19.44
CA MET A 57 -9.35 -7.33 18.05
C MET A 57 -10.14 -8.59 17.63
N PRO A 58 -11.16 -8.47 16.78
CA PRO A 58 -11.81 -9.63 16.16
C PRO A 58 -10.79 -10.49 15.42
N ASP A 59 -10.95 -11.82 15.45
CA ASP A 59 -10.02 -12.77 14.82
C ASP A 59 -9.81 -12.46 13.33
N ARG A 60 -10.88 -12.12 12.62
CA ARG A 60 -10.81 -11.70 11.20
C ARG A 60 -9.88 -10.50 11.00
N THR A 61 -9.94 -9.51 11.89
CA THR A 61 -9.08 -8.33 11.82
C THR A 61 -7.64 -8.70 12.12
N VAL A 62 -7.40 -9.53 13.14
CA VAL A 62 -6.07 -10.07 13.45
C VAL A 62 -5.48 -10.80 12.24
N GLU A 63 -6.27 -11.64 11.57
CA GLU A 63 -5.84 -12.38 10.38
C GLU A 63 -5.49 -11.46 9.20
N VAL A 64 -6.28 -10.40 8.98
CA VAL A 64 -5.98 -9.41 7.93
C VAL A 64 -4.71 -8.64 8.25
N LEU A 65 -4.52 -8.20 9.50
CA LEU A 65 -3.30 -7.50 9.90
C LEU A 65 -2.05 -8.40 9.85
N LYS A 66 -2.17 -9.67 10.22
CA LYS A 66 -1.09 -10.67 10.06
C LYS A 66 -0.72 -10.88 8.60
N PHE A 67 -1.74 -10.99 7.75
CA PHE A 67 -1.57 -11.12 6.31
C PHE A 67 -0.83 -9.90 5.73
N ALA A 68 -1.26 -8.68 6.07
CA ALA A 68 -0.56 -7.46 5.68
C ALA A 68 0.89 -7.44 6.20
N LEU A 69 1.10 -7.78 7.47
CA LEU A 69 2.43 -7.76 8.10
C LEU A 69 3.46 -8.65 7.39
N VAL A 70 3.05 -9.80 6.84
CA VAL A 70 3.96 -10.65 6.06
C VAL A 70 4.43 -9.97 4.77
N LEU A 71 3.56 -9.19 4.12
CA LEU A 71 3.91 -8.42 2.92
C LEU A 71 4.84 -7.26 3.27
N GLU A 72 4.53 -6.50 4.33
CA GLU A 72 5.39 -5.40 4.78
C GLU A 72 6.79 -5.89 5.18
N TYR A 73 6.90 -7.09 5.78
CA TYR A 73 8.20 -7.70 6.06
C TYR A 73 8.99 -8.03 4.80
N LEU A 74 8.31 -8.52 3.75
CA LEU A 74 8.92 -8.87 2.48
C LEU A 74 9.52 -7.60 1.85
N GLU A 75 8.76 -6.50 1.82
CA GLU A 75 9.17 -5.23 1.23
C GLU A 75 10.26 -4.52 2.06
N ASP A 76 10.10 -4.43 3.39
CA ASP A 76 11.11 -3.85 4.28
C ASP A 76 12.47 -4.53 4.12
N GLU A 77 12.49 -5.87 4.13
CA GLU A 77 13.74 -6.60 3.96
C GLU A 77 14.31 -6.48 2.55
N PHE A 78 13.47 -6.54 1.52
CA PHE A 78 13.88 -6.37 0.13
C PHE A 78 14.62 -5.05 -0.08
N TYR A 79 14.03 -3.93 0.35
CA TYR A 79 14.63 -2.62 0.17
C TYR A 79 15.88 -2.43 1.01
N ARG A 80 15.90 -2.94 2.25
CA ARG A 80 17.10 -2.91 3.10
C ARG A 80 18.26 -3.66 2.44
N LEU A 81 18.01 -4.84 1.87
CA LEU A 81 19.03 -5.61 1.15
C LEU A 81 19.51 -4.89 -0.12
N GLY A 82 18.58 -4.34 -0.91
CA GLY A 82 18.92 -3.56 -2.11
C GLY A 82 19.78 -2.33 -1.80
N LEU A 83 19.43 -1.58 -0.76
CA LEU A 83 20.18 -0.40 -0.30
C LEU A 83 21.54 -0.76 0.30
N ASN A 84 21.70 -1.95 0.86
CA ASN A 84 22.98 -2.43 1.41
C ASN A 84 23.87 -3.08 0.36
N THR A 85 23.38 -3.30 -0.86
CA THR A 85 24.16 -3.89 -1.95
C THR A 85 24.95 -2.81 -2.70
N PRO A 86 26.29 -2.79 -2.63
CA PRO A 86 27.09 -1.76 -3.29
C PRO A 86 26.94 -1.80 -4.81
N GLY A 87 26.71 -0.64 -5.43
CA GLY A 87 26.63 -0.50 -6.88
C GLY A 87 25.33 -1.02 -7.53
N LEU A 88 24.41 -1.61 -6.77
CA LEU A 88 23.13 -2.09 -7.31
C LEU A 88 22.22 -0.94 -7.73
N ILE A 89 22.00 0.03 -6.82
CA ILE A 89 21.08 1.15 -7.04
C ILE A 89 21.91 2.37 -7.48
N PRO A 90 21.62 2.96 -8.65
CA PRO A 90 22.26 4.20 -9.10
C PRO A 90 22.12 5.33 -8.07
N ALA A 91 23.14 6.19 -7.99
CA ALA A 91 23.20 7.24 -6.97
C ALA A 91 21.99 8.18 -7.01
N GLN A 92 21.47 8.47 -8.21
CA GLN A 92 20.31 9.35 -8.40
C GLN A 92 18.99 8.72 -7.91
N ASP A 93 18.89 7.39 -7.90
CA ASP A 93 17.65 6.68 -7.52
C ASP A 93 17.68 6.23 -6.06
N ARG A 94 18.87 6.13 -5.46
CA ARG A 94 19.07 5.69 -4.08
C ARG A 94 18.23 6.47 -3.03
N PRO A 95 18.05 7.82 -3.11
CA PRO A 95 17.20 8.53 -2.17
C PRO A 95 15.73 8.10 -2.20
N ILE A 96 15.25 7.62 -3.35
CA ILE A 96 13.86 7.17 -3.52
C ILE A 96 13.67 5.86 -2.76
N PHE A 97 14.49 4.85 -3.04
CA PHE A 97 14.42 3.56 -2.34
C PHE A 97 14.73 3.68 -0.86
N ALA A 98 15.60 4.62 -0.46
CA ALA A 98 15.85 4.91 0.95
C ALA A 98 14.64 5.51 1.65
N GLN A 99 13.78 6.25 0.93
CA GLN A 99 12.54 6.77 1.49
C GLN A 99 11.47 5.67 1.57
N ILE A 100 11.31 4.87 0.52
CA ILE A 100 10.39 3.72 0.50
C ILE A 100 10.74 2.76 1.64
N SER A 101 12.00 2.36 1.78
CA SER A 101 12.47 1.53 2.90
C SER A 101 12.12 2.07 4.29
N LYS A 102 12.06 3.40 4.48
CA LYS A 102 11.63 3.98 5.77
C LYS A 102 10.13 3.89 5.98
N HIS A 103 9.34 3.96 4.91
CA HIS A 103 7.90 3.76 4.97
C HIS A 103 7.60 2.30 5.32
N GLU A 104 8.23 1.33 4.66
CA GLU A 104 8.04 -0.10 4.98
C GLU A 104 8.40 -0.43 6.43
N ALA A 105 9.54 0.08 6.92
CA ALA A 105 9.90 -0.05 8.32
C ALA A 105 8.84 0.54 9.26
N SER A 106 8.18 1.62 8.86
CA SER A 106 7.11 2.27 9.63
C SER A 106 5.80 1.48 9.59
N HIS A 107 5.46 0.87 8.45
CA HIS A 107 4.31 -0.01 8.31
C HIS A 107 4.48 -1.27 9.16
N VAL A 108 5.65 -1.93 9.08
CA VAL A 108 6.01 -3.06 9.96
C VAL A 108 5.88 -2.67 11.43
N ALA A 109 6.44 -1.53 11.85
CA ALA A 109 6.38 -1.08 13.24
C ALA A 109 4.93 -0.85 13.70
N LEU A 110 4.11 -0.21 12.87
CA LEU A 110 2.70 0.04 13.11
C LEU A 110 1.93 -1.29 13.29
N LEU A 111 2.02 -2.19 12.32
CA LEU A 111 1.31 -3.47 12.33
C LEU A 111 1.74 -4.36 13.48
N ARG A 112 3.04 -4.47 13.75
CA ARG A 112 3.54 -5.22 14.91
C ARG A 112 3.03 -4.64 16.23
N THR A 113 2.97 -3.32 16.35
CA THR A 113 2.49 -2.67 17.58
C THR A 113 0.98 -2.86 17.76
N ALA A 114 0.21 -2.78 16.67
CA ALA A 114 -1.23 -3.05 16.69
C ALA A 114 -1.52 -4.51 17.06
N LEU A 115 -0.81 -5.46 16.45
CA LEU A 115 -0.96 -6.90 16.71
C LEU A 115 -0.45 -7.33 18.10
N GLY A 116 0.51 -6.62 18.67
CA GLY A 116 1.08 -6.96 19.97
C GLY A 116 1.63 -8.40 20.01
N ALA A 117 1.18 -9.19 20.98
CA ALA A 117 1.59 -10.60 21.11
C ALA A 117 1.10 -11.51 19.97
N ALA A 118 0.09 -11.07 19.20
CA ALA A 118 -0.40 -11.82 18.04
C ALA A 118 0.48 -11.61 16.79
N ALA A 119 1.45 -10.69 16.82
CA ALA A 119 2.30 -10.41 15.67
C ALA A 119 3.20 -11.61 15.35
N ASP A 120 3.01 -12.18 14.16
CA ASP A 120 3.83 -13.30 13.71
C ASP A 120 5.30 -12.85 13.51
N PRO A 121 6.26 -13.75 13.80
CA PRO A 121 7.67 -13.46 13.55
C PRO A 121 7.91 -13.27 12.05
N LYS A 122 8.89 -12.43 11.71
CA LYS A 122 9.31 -12.26 10.33
C LYS A 122 9.84 -13.59 9.78
N PRO A 123 9.34 -14.07 8.63
CA PRO A 123 9.87 -15.29 8.00
C PRO A 123 11.25 -15.02 7.38
N ASN A 124 11.95 -16.08 7.01
CA ASN A 124 13.18 -15.95 6.23
C ASN A 124 12.82 -15.85 4.75
N PHE A 125 13.36 -14.84 4.06
CA PHE A 125 13.10 -14.64 2.64
C PHE A 125 14.25 -15.13 1.73
N ASP A 126 13.87 -15.58 0.54
CA ASP A 126 14.71 -15.83 -0.62
C ASP A 126 14.23 -14.97 -1.80
N PHE A 127 14.84 -13.81 -1.99
CA PHE A 127 14.50 -12.89 -3.08
C PHE A 127 14.87 -13.40 -4.47
N THR A 128 15.62 -14.50 -4.56
CA THR A 128 15.84 -15.16 -5.85
C THR A 128 14.62 -15.97 -6.30
N ALA A 129 13.59 -16.11 -5.44
CA ALA A 129 12.43 -16.97 -5.65
C ALA A 129 12.85 -18.37 -6.16
N LYS A 130 13.70 -19.05 -5.38
CA LYS A 130 14.20 -20.39 -5.71
C LYS A 130 14.96 -20.41 -7.05
N GLY A 131 15.68 -19.33 -7.35
CA GLY A 131 16.50 -19.18 -8.56
C GLY A 131 15.79 -18.61 -9.78
N ALA A 132 14.52 -18.22 -9.70
CA ALA A 132 13.84 -17.51 -10.80
C ALA A 132 14.39 -16.10 -11.05
N PHE A 133 14.91 -15.45 -10.01
CA PHE A 133 15.49 -14.10 -10.04
C PHE A 133 16.92 -14.07 -9.50
N PRO A 134 17.87 -14.80 -10.13
CA PRO A 134 19.22 -14.96 -9.58
C PRO A 134 20.01 -13.65 -9.56
N THR A 135 19.59 -12.65 -10.34
CA THR A 135 20.25 -11.35 -10.49
C THR A 135 19.58 -10.21 -9.72
N VAL A 136 18.61 -10.51 -8.84
CA VAL A 136 17.83 -9.48 -8.10
C VAL A 136 18.70 -8.45 -7.38
N PHE A 137 19.85 -8.86 -6.83
CA PHE A 137 20.80 -7.97 -6.14
C PHE A 137 22.11 -7.77 -6.91
N SER A 138 22.15 -8.02 -8.21
CA SER A 138 23.31 -7.72 -9.06
C SER A 138 22.94 -6.98 -10.35
N ASN A 139 21.65 -6.87 -10.65
CA ASN A 139 21.13 -6.18 -11.82
C ASN A 139 20.00 -5.22 -11.40
N TYR A 140 20.18 -3.93 -11.69
CA TYR A 140 19.24 -2.89 -11.29
C TYR A 140 17.86 -3.04 -11.96
N GLN A 141 17.80 -3.53 -13.20
CA GLN A 141 16.55 -3.78 -13.89
C GLN A 141 15.77 -4.93 -13.27
N THR A 142 16.45 -6.01 -12.84
CA THR A 142 15.80 -7.10 -12.08
C THR A 142 15.32 -6.61 -10.72
N PHE A 143 16.14 -5.84 -10.00
CA PHE A 143 15.77 -5.22 -8.72
C PHE A 143 14.50 -4.37 -8.85
N THR A 144 14.48 -3.43 -9.80
CA THR A 144 13.33 -2.52 -9.98
C THR A 144 12.08 -3.23 -10.51
N ALA A 145 12.24 -4.29 -11.32
CA ALA A 145 11.12 -5.11 -11.74
C ALA A 145 10.46 -5.83 -10.55
N LEU A 146 11.25 -6.39 -9.63
CA LEU A 146 10.71 -7.01 -8.42
C LEU A 146 10.20 -5.99 -7.40
N ALA A 147 10.85 -4.82 -7.29
CA ALA A 147 10.34 -3.70 -6.50
C ALA A 147 8.91 -3.35 -6.93
N GLN A 148 8.69 -3.12 -8.24
CA GLN A 148 7.36 -2.85 -8.76
C GLN A 148 6.38 -3.99 -8.46
N ALA A 149 6.81 -5.24 -8.64
CA ALA A 149 5.97 -6.40 -8.39
C ALA A 149 5.49 -6.51 -6.93
N PHE A 150 6.36 -6.20 -5.96
CA PHE A 150 6.00 -6.22 -4.55
C PHE A 150 5.01 -5.11 -4.24
N GLU A 151 5.32 -3.87 -4.61
CA GLU A 151 4.46 -2.71 -4.38
C GLU A 151 3.06 -2.91 -4.99
N ASP A 152 2.99 -3.42 -6.21
CA ASP A 152 1.72 -3.74 -6.86
C ASP A 152 0.97 -4.87 -6.16
N THR A 153 1.69 -5.88 -5.68
CA THR A 153 1.08 -6.94 -4.87
C THR A 153 0.52 -6.36 -3.57
N GLY A 154 1.25 -5.46 -2.91
CA GLY A 154 0.81 -4.76 -1.68
C GLY A 154 -0.46 -3.94 -1.91
N VAL A 155 -0.47 -3.06 -2.92
CA VAL A 155 -1.65 -2.26 -3.30
C VAL A 155 -2.88 -3.14 -3.49
N ARG A 156 -2.75 -4.18 -4.31
CA ARG A 156 -3.86 -5.07 -4.69
C ARG A 156 -4.28 -5.98 -3.53
N ALA A 157 -3.36 -6.34 -2.64
CA ALA A 157 -3.63 -7.09 -1.41
C ALA A 157 -4.47 -6.27 -0.43
N TYR A 158 -4.07 -5.02 -0.13
CA TYR A 158 -4.85 -4.14 0.74
C TYR A 158 -6.26 -3.92 0.18
N LYS A 159 -6.37 -3.63 -1.13
CA LYS A 159 -7.67 -3.47 -1.80
C LYS A 159 -8.54 -4.73 -1.67
N GLY A 160 -7.95 -5.91 -1.88
CA GLY A 160 -8.64 -7.20 -1.77
C GLY A 160 -9.13 -7.53 -0.36
N GLN A 161 -8.51 -6.97 0.69
CA GLN A 161 -8.95 -7.16 2.08
C GLN A 161 -9.97 -6.13 2.56
N VAL A 162 -10.29 -5.07 1.81
CA VAL A 162 -11.23 -4.02 2.26
C VAL A 162 -12.60 -4.61 2.65
N ALA A 163 -13.14 -5.53 1.86
CA ALA A 163 -14.41 -6.20 2.17
C ALA A 163 -14.30 -7.10 3.42
N ASN A 164 -13.09 -7.55 3.75
CA ASN A 164 -12.83 -8.33 4.95
C ASN A 164 -12.73 -7.49 6.22
N ILE A 165 -12.16 -6.30 6.10
CA ILE A 165 -12.07 -5.33 7.20
C ILE A 165 -13.47 -4.73 7.49
N GLY A 166 -14.27 -4.43 6.46
CA GLY A 166 -15.59 -3.85 6.66
C GLY A 166 -15.52 -2.48 7.34
N GLN A 167 -16.36 -2.23 8.35
CA GLN A 167 -16.38 -0.96 9.11
C GLN A 167 -15.49 -0.99 10.37
N ASP A 168 -14.52 -1.90 10.39
CA ASP A 168 -13.61 -2.05 11.50
C ASP A 168 -12.72 -0.79 11.67
N PRO A 169 -12.39 -0.37 12.91
CA PRO A 169 -11.51 0.77 13.17
C PRO A 169 -10.16 0.79 12.43
N VAL A 170 -9.64 -0.37 12.00
CA VAL A 170 -8.38 -0.44 11.24
C VAL A 170 -8.53 -0.04 9.77
N LEU A 171 -9.76 0.05 9.24
CA LEU A 171 -9.99 0.36 7.82
C LEU A 171 -9.30 1.65 7.40
N GLU A 172 -9.46 2.73 8.17
CA GLU A 172 -8.85 4.01 7.83
C GLU A 172 -7.32 3.90 7.75
N THR A 173 -6.72 3.13 8.67
CA THR A 173 -5.28 2.90 8.67
C THR A 173 -4.85 2.07 7.46
N ALA A 174 -5.58 1.00 7.15
CA ALA A 174 -5.31 0.17 5.97
C ALA A 174 -5.40 0.98 4.66
N LEU A 175 -6.40 1.85 4.54
CA LEU A 175 -6.55 2.73 3.36
C LEU A 175 -5.43 3.77 3.25
N ARG A 176 -4.90 4.25 4.38
CA ARG A 176 -3.73 5.15 4.39
C ARG A 176 -2.49 4.43 3.86
N ILE A 177 -2.21 3.21 4.32
CA ILE A 177 -1.10 2.39 3.83
C ILE A 177 -1.27 2.09 2.34
N HIS A 178 -2.42 1.57 1.93
CA HIS A 178 -2.75 1.33 0.52
C HIS A 178 -2.45 2.53 -0.39
N SER A 179 -2.81 3.75 0.04
CA SER A 179 -2.52 4.96 -0.74
C SER A 179 -1.03 5.29 -0.85
N VAL A 180 -0.22 4.88 0.13
CA VAL A 180 1.24 5.05 0.13
C VAL A 180 1.89 4.02 -0.78
N GLU A 181 1.49 2.74 -0.69
CA GLU A 181 1.94 1.69 -1.61
C GLU A 181 1.66 2.07 -3.07
N ALA A 182 0.49 2.62 -3.36
CA ALA A 182 0.16 3.06 -4.72
C ALA A 182 1.14 4.14 -5.24
N ARG A 183 1.63 5.02 -4.36
CA ARG A 183 2.64 6.04 -4.72
C ARG A 183 4.03 5.43 -4.89
N HIS A 184 4.41 4.45 -4.08
CA HIS A 184 5.64 3.69 -4.27
C HIS A 184 5.63 2.98 -5.62
N ALA A 185 4.57 2.22 -5.89
CA ALA A 185 4.37 1.48 -7.12
C ALA A 185 4.44 2.41 -8.36
N ALA A 186 3.73 3.55 -8.31
CA ALA A 186 3.79 4.56 -9.36
C ALA A 186 5.20 5.12 -9.55
N ARG A 187 5.92 5.38 -8.44
CA ARG A 187 7.29 5.92 -8.50
C ARG A 187 8.27 4.93 -9.10
N VAL A 188 8.19 3.66 -8.74
CA VAL A 188 9.05 2.60 -9.28
C VAL A 188 8.77 2.39 -10.77
N ARG A 189 7.51 2.40 -11.20
CA ARG A 189 7.16 2.35 -12.64
C ARG A 189 7.82 3.46 -13.44
N VAL A 190 7.75 4.70 -12.94
CA VAL A 190 8.37 5.84 -13.62
C VAL A 190 9.89 5.68 -13.73
N LEU A 191 10.56 5.14 -12.70
CA LEU A 191 11.99 4.81 -12.77
C LEU A 191 12.31 3.76 -13.85
N ARG A 192 11.37 2.86 -14.12
CA ARG A 192 11.47 1.86 -15.19
C ARG A 192 11.05 2.39 -16.57
N GLY A 193 10.72 3.69 -16.69
CA GLY A 193 10.24 4.28 -17.93
C GLY A 193 8.81 3.89 -18.31
N MET A 194 8.03 3.39 -17.34
CA MET A 194 6.63 3.01 -17.53
C MET A 194 5.68 4.14 -17.10
N LYS A 195 4.40 4.04 -17.47
CA LYS A 195 3.34 4.90 -16.94
C LYS A 195 3.23 4.74 -15.42
N GLY A 196 2.73 5.74 -14.70
CA GLY A 196 2.55 5.66 -13.24
C GLY A 196 1.43 4.73 -12.78
N TRP A 197 0.71 4.09 -13.71
CA TRP A 197 -0.45 3.23 -13.49
C TRP A 197 -0.32 1.94 -14.33
N ILE A 198 -1.19 0.97 -14.08
CA ILE A 198 -1.24 -0.30 -14.82
C ILE A 198 -1.97 -0.10 -16.15
N SER A 199 -1.53 -0.79 -17.20
CA SER A 199 -2.18 -0.81 -18.52
C SER A 199 -2.54 -2.25 -18.87
N GLY A 200 -3.79 -2.66 -18.61
CA GLY A 200 -4.21 -4.05 -18.79
C GLY A 200 -3.33 -5.03 -18.00
N MET A 201 -3.01 -6.19 -18.58
CA MET A 201 -2.14 -7.18 -17.91
C MET A 201 -0.63 -6.94 -18.13
N GLU A 202 -0.22 -5.72 -18.48
CA GLU A 202 1.19 -5.41 -18.71
C GLU A 202 1.96 -5.35 -17.40
N GLY A 203 2.86 -6.32 -17.20
CA GLY A 203 3.79 -6.29 -16.08
C GLY A 203 4.42 -7.65 -15.78
N PHE A 204 5.31 -7.66 -14.80
CA PHE A 204 6.07 -8.84 -14.43
C PHE A 204 6.30 -8.90 -12.92
N PRO A 205 6.12 -10.07 -12.27
CA PRO A 205 5.54 -11.30 -12.81
C PRO A 205 4.06 -11.15 -13.18
N GLY A 206 3.60 -11.82 -14.24
CA GLY A 206 2.24 -11.63 -14.77
C GLY A 206 1.11 -11.96 -13.76
N ALA A 207 1.37 -12.82 -12.78
CA ALA A 207 0.42 -13.13 -11.71
C ALA A 207 0.01 -11.88 -10.90
N VAL A 208 0.90 -10.90 -10.79
CA VAL A 208 0.66 -9.62 -10.08
C VAL A 208 -0.36 -8.75 -10.79
N TYR A 209 -0.70 -9.01 -12.06
CA TYR A 209 -1.59 -8.18 -12.89
C TYR A 209 -2.85 -8.94 -13.32
N ALA A 210 -3.15 -10.07 -12.67
CA ALA A 210 -4.33 -10.87 -12.95
C ALA A 210 -5.61 -10.05 -12.72
N GLY A 211 -6.42 -9.86 -13.76
CA GLY A 211 -7.71 -9.15 -13.67
C GLY A 211 -7.68 -7.72 -14.21
N GLU A 212 -6.50 -7.11 -14.34
CA GLU A 212 -6.32 -5.70 -14.76
C GLU A 212 -6.85 -5.39 -16.17
N GLN A 213 -7.19 -6.41 -16.97
CA GLN A 213 -7.90 -6.24 -18.24
C GLN A 213 -9.40 -5.94 -18.08
N ALA A 214 -9.91 -5.82 -16.85
CA ALA A 214 -11.31 -5.55 -16.58
C ALA A 214 -11.74 -4.18 -17.12
N THR A 215 -12.86 -4.16 -17.82
CA THR A 215 -13.48 -2.94 -18.33
C THR A 215 -14.89 -2.73 -17.79
N ARG A 216 -15.30 -3.56 -16.82
CA ARG A 216 -16.65 -3.54 -16.27
C ARG A 216 -16.59 -3.40 -14.77
N GLU A 217 -17.41 -2.49 -14.26
CA GLU A 217 -17.64 -2.32 -12.83
C GLU A 217 -18.95 -3.01 -12.47
N ARG A 218 -18.85 -4.23 -11.93
CA ARG A 218 -19.98 -5.14 -11.75
C ARG A 218 -20.69 -5.39 -13.09
N GLU A 219 -21.96 -5.03 -13.20
CA GLU A 219 -22.76 -5.21 -14.43
C GLU A 219 -22.58 -4.08 -15.43
N VAL A 220 -21.86 -3.00 -15.08
CA VAL A 220 -21.75 -1.79 -15.90
C VAL A 220 -20.57 -1.90 -16.89
N ASP A 221 -20.84 -1.71 -18.17
CA ASP A 221 -19.80 -1.56 -19.20
C ASP A 221 -19.24 -0.14 -19.20
N VAL A 222 -18.03 0.05 -18.66
CA VAL A 222 -17.46 1.40 -18.47
C VAL A 222 -17.09 2.08 -19.80
N PRO A 223 -16.49 1.39 -20.80
CA PRO A 223 -16.26 2.00 -22.11
C PRO A 223 -17.54 2.53 -22.74
N GLY A 224 -18.63 1.75 -22.67
CA GLY A 224 -19.92 2.14 -23.24
C GLY A 224 -20.55 3.39 -22.61
N ILE A 225 -20.35 3.64 -21.31
CA ILE A 225 -20.90 4.82 -20.63
C ILE A 225 -19.96 6.04 -20.60
N SER A 226 -18.65 5.82 -20.68
CA SER A 226 -17.66 6.90 -20.57
C SER A 226 -17.19 7.43 -21.92
N GLY A 227 -17.29 6.63 -22.99
CA GLY A 227 -16.68 6.92 -24.29
C GLY A 227 -15.14 6.80 -24.28
N VAL A 228 -14.54 6.35 -23.17
CA VAL A 228 -13.10 6.07 -23.06
C VAL A 228 -12.80 4.70 -23.67
N SER A 229 -11.63 4.54 -24.27
CA SER A 229 -11.20 3.24 -24.84
C SER A 229 -11.08 2.17 -23.74
N ALA A 230 -11.19 0.90 -24.13
CA ALA A 230 -11.00 -0.23 -23.19
C ALA A 230 -9.68 -0.11 -22.40
N MET A 231 -8.57 0.21 -23.08
CA MET A 231 -7.28 0.42 -22.43
C MET A 231 -7.31 1.62 -21.47
N GLY A 232 -7.92 2.73 -21.87
CA GLY A 232 -8.07 3.90 -20.98
C GLY A 232 -8.90 3.59 -19.74
N VAL A 233 -9.88 2.69 -19.84
CA VAL A 233 -10.64 2.19 -18.68
C VAL A 233 -9.76 1.30 -17.79
N THR A 234 -9.01 0.35 -18.35
CA THR A 234 -8.08 -0.48 -17.54
C THR A 234 -7.02 0.37 -16.82
N GLU A 235 -6.66 1.52 -17.39
CA GLU A 235 -5.73 2.47 -16.76
C GLU A 235 -6.36 3.31 -15.64
N ALA A 236 -7.69 3.33 -15.54
CA ALA A 236 -8.44 4.13 -14.57
C ALA A 236 -8.83 3.35 -13.30
N PHE A 237 -8.75 2.02 -13.33
CA PHE A 237 -9.14 1.14 -12.23
C PHE A 237 -8.04 0.10 -12.01
N ASP A 238 -7.60 -0.02 -10.76
CA ASP A 238 -6.71 -1.09 -10.31
C ASP A 238 -7.57 -2.22 -9.72
N GLU A 239 -7.30 -3.49 -9.99
CA GLU A 239 -8.12 -4.62 -9.55
C GLU A 239 -7.55 -5.28 -8.29
N PRO A 240 -8.38 -5.75 -7.35
CA PRO A 240 -7.88 -6.45 -6.17
C PRO A 240 -7.35 -7.84 -6.51
N LEU A 241 -6.40 -8.32 -5.71
CA LEU A 241 -6.06 -9.74 -5.65
C LEU A 241 -6.76 -10.40 -4.46
N THR A 242 -7.16 -11.67 -4.64
CA THR A 242 -7.63 -12.49 -3.51
C THR A 242 -6.45 -12.83 -2.59
N LYS A 243 -6.75 -13.16 -1.33
CA LYS A 243 -5.73 -13.61 -0.36
C LYS A 243 -4.89 -14.76 -0.93
N ASP A 244 -5.53 -15.74 -1.57
CA ASP A 244 -4.85 -16.90 -2.14
C ASP A 244 -3.91 -16.52 -3.29
N GLN A 245 -4.32 -15.59 -4.16
CA GLN A 245 -3.46 -15.10 -5.24
C GLN A 245 -2.24 -14.36 -4.68
N VAL A 246 -2.42 -13.52 -3.67
CA VAL A 246 -1.33 -12.81 -3.01
C VAL A 246 -0.37 -13.79 -2.33
N LEU A 247 -0.89 -14.78 -1.59
CA LEU A 247 -0.04 -15.79 -0.96
C LEU A 247 0.71 -16.63 -2.00
N ALA A 248 0.09 -16.97 -3.13
CA ALA A 248 0.75 -17.68 -4.21
C ALA A 248 1.91 -16.89 -4.85
N ILE A 249 1.87 -15.56 -4.78
CA ILE A 249 2.97 -14.66 -5.19
C ILE A 249 4.03 -14.58 -4.08
N ALA A 250 3.63 -14.18 -2.87
CA ALA A 250 4.54 -13.89 -1.76
C ALA A 250 5.31 -15.15 -1.27
N LEU A 251 4.65 -16.31 -1.22
CA LEU A 251 5.27 -17.55 -0.73
C LEU A 251 6.36 -18.10 -1.65
N GLN A 252 6.49 -17.59 -2.89
CA GLN A 252 7.64 -17.93 -3.74
C GLN A 252 8.95 -17.42 -3.15
N PHE A 253 8.88 -16.39 -2.32
CA PHE A 253 10.02 -15.71 -1.72
C PHE A 253 10.28 -16.14 -0.27
N VAL A 254 9.56 -17.11 0.27
CA VAL A 254 9.77 -17.62 1.64
C VAL A 254 10.62 -18.88 1.61
N ARG A 255 11.54 -19.01 2.59
CA ARG A 255 12.39 -20.19 2.81
C ARG A 255 11.76 -21.20 3.76
#